data_AF-X6ET67-F1
#
_entry.id   AF-X6ET67-F1
#
_cell.length_a   1.000
_cell.length_b   1.000
_cell.length_c   1.000
_cell.angle_alpha   90.00
_cell.angle_beta   90.00
_cell.angle_gamma   90.00
#
_symmetry.space_group_name_H-M   'P 1'
#
loop_
_entity.id
_entity.type
_entity.pdbx_description
1 polymer ?
#
loop_
_entity_poly.entity_id
_entity_poly.type
_entity_poly.pdbx_seq_one_letter_code
_entity_poly.pdbx_strand_id
1 'polypeptide(L)' 'MPTIGIGASAACDGQILVVDDILGMFTDFRPKFVKRYAELGSEADAAIAAYAADVREGRFPAAEHLYADPPKAGDVA' A
#
# COMPACT_ATOMS: atom_id res chain seq x y z
N MET A 1 6.95 -34.68 -7.93
CA MET A 1 7.19 -33.21 -7.93
C MET A 1 5.89 -32.54 -7.53
N PRO A 2 5.86 -31.70 -6.46
CA PRO A 2 4.65 -30.97 -6.09
C PRO A 2 4.31 -29.87 -7.10
N THR A 3 3.03 -29.53 -7.22
CA THR A 3 2.47 -28.56 -8.17
C THR A 3 1.82 -27.39 -7.44
N ILE A 4 2.09 -26.16 -7.91
CA ILE A 4 1.50 -24.93 -7.38
C ILE A 4 0.67 -24.28 -8.49
N GLY A 5 -0.62 -24.06 -8.23
CA GLY A 5 -1.56 -23.50 -9.20
C GLY A 5 -1.88 -22.03 -8.98
N ILE A 6 -2.11 -21.30 -10.08
CA ILE A 6 -2.78 -19.99 -10.11
C ILE A 6 -3.86 -20.06 -11.19
N GLY A 7 -5.14 -19.98 -10.81
CA GLY A 7 -6.26 -20.16 -11.74
C GLY A 7 -6.29 -21.50 -12.47
N ALA A 8 -5.64 -22.53 -11.92
CA ALA A 8 -5.63 -23.88 -12.44
C ALA A 8 -6.78 -24.71 -11.85
N SER A 9 -6.48 -25.64 -10.95
CA SER A 9 -7.45 -26.50 -10.27
C SER A 9 -7.16 -26.53 -8.77
N ALA A 10 -8.19 -26.78 -7.97
CA ALA A 10 -8.04 -27.12 -6.56
C ALA A 10 -7.30 -28.45 -6.33
N ALA A 11 -7.05 -29.23 -7.39
CA ALA A 11 -6.26 -30.46 -7.36
C ALA A 11 -4.73 -30.24 -7.35
N CYS A 12 -4.23 -29.00 -7.50
CA CYS A 12 -2.81 -28.72 -7.26
C CYS A 12 -2.48 -28.86 -5.77
N ASP A 13 -1.24 -29.26 -5.45
CA ASP A 13 -0.77 -29.47 -4.08
C ASP A 13 -0.73 -28.18 -3.24
N GLY A 14 -0.66 -27.03 -3.91
CA GLY A 14 -0.77 -25.70 -3.32
C GLY A 14 -1.30 -24.66 -4.31
N GLN A 15 -1.56 -23.46 -3.81
CA GLN A 15 -2.09 -22.35 -4.60
C GLN A 15 -1.23 -21.10 -4.38
N ILE A 16 -1.14 -20.26 -5.41
CA ILE A 16 -0.50 -18.96 -5.35
C ILE A 16 -1.40 -17.91 -6.00
N LEU A 17 -1.40 -16.70 -5.45
CA LEU A 17 -2.03 -15.51 -6.00
C LEU A 17 -1.09 -14.32 -5.81
N VAL A 18 -1.24 -13.29 -6.64
CA VAL A 18 -0.53 -12.01 -6.47
C VAL A 18 -1.14 -11.28 -5.27
N VAL A 19 -0.31 -10.69 -4.42
CA VAL A 19 -0.78 -10.00 -3.20
C VAL A 19 -1.71 -8.83 -3.54
N ASP A 20 -1.39 -8.06 -4.58
CA ASP A 20 -2.18 -6.92 -5.03
C ASP A 20 -3.57 -7.34 -5.52
N ASP A 21 -3.68 -8.51 -6.16
CA ASP A 21 -4.94 -9.07 -6.64
C ASP A 21 -5.85 -9.48 -5.47
N ILE A 22 -5.31 -10.14 -4.44
CA ILE A 22 -6.11 -10.58 -3.29
C ILE A 22 -6.50 -9.43 -2.37
N LEU A 23 -5.69 -8.37 -2.32
CA LEU A 23 -5.96 -7.16 -1.54
C LEU A 23 -6.82 -6.14 -2.31
N GLY A 24 -7.11 -6.38 -3.59
CA GLY A 24 -7.95 -5.48 -4.39
C GLY A 24 -7.29 -4.13 -4.65
N MET A 25 -5.96 -4.10 -4.84
CA MET A 25 -5.21 -2.87 -5.12
C MET A 25 -5.52 -2.30 -6.51
N PHE A 26 -5.77 -3.16 -7.50
CA PHE A 26 -6.17 -2.76 -8.85
C PHE A 26 -7.67 -2.93 -9.04
N THR A 27 -8.39 -1.82 -9.22
CA THR A 27 -9.86 -1.80 -9.33
C THR A 27 -10.35 -2.13 -10.74
N ASP A 28 -9.61 -1.73 -11.77
CA ASP A 28 -10.07 -1.71 -13.17
C ASP A 28 -10.13 -3.10 -13.80
N PHE A 29 -9.32 -4.03 -13.31
CA PHE A 29 -9.28 -5.41 -13.81
C PHE A 29 -9.27 -6.39 -12.64
N ARG A 30 -10.17 -7.38 -12.70
CA ARG A 30 -10.22 -8.48 -11.75
C ARG A 30 -10.10 -9.81 -12.50
N PRO A 31 -8.97 -10.52 -12.40
CA PRO A 31 -8.85 -11.84 -13.01
C PRO A 31 -9.90 -12.80 -12.42
N LYS A 32 -10.53 -13.62 -13.27
CA LYS A 32 -11.66 -14.49 -12.85
C LYS A 32 -11.30 -15.50 -11.75
N PHE A 33 -10.04 -15.90 -11.67
CA PHE A 33 -9.55 -16.88 -10.69
C PHE A 33 -9.22 -16.26 -9.33
N VAL A 34 -9.26 -14.94 -9.20
CA VAL A 34 -8.93 -14.24 -7.96
C VAL A 34 -10.17 -14.14 -7.09
N LYS A 35 -10.04 -14.57 -5.84
CA LYS A 35 -10.93 -14.17 -4.75
C LYS A 35 -10.30 -13.00 -4.02
N ARG A 36 -10.95 -11.84 -4.04
CA ARG A 36 -10.56 -10.68 -3.24
C ARG A 36 -10.95 -10.91 -1.78
N TYR A 37 -10.03 -10.58 -0.89
CA TYR A 37 -10.23 -10.58 0.56
C TYR A 37 -10.33 -9.16 1.13
N ALA A 38 -9.93 -8.15 0.35
CA ALA A 38 -10.09 -6.73 0.65
C ALA A 38 -10.26 -5.92 -0.66
N GLU A 39 -10.61 -4.64 -0.53
CA GLU A 39 -10.74 -3.66 -1.62
C GLU A 39 -9.90 -2.42 -1.28
N LEU A 40 -8.58 -2.60 -1.12
CA LEU A 40 -7.69 -1.54 -0.65
C LEU A 40 -7.39 -0.46 -1.69
N GLY A 41 -7.65 -0.72 -2.98
CA GLY A 41 -7.41 0.27 -4.05
C GLY A 41 -8.15 1.58 -3.82
N SER A 42 -9.44 1.53 -3.47
CA SER A 42 -10.22 2.74 -3.20
C SER A 42 -9.79 3.48 -1.94
N GLU A 43 -9.35 2.74 -0.91
CA GLU A 43 -8.82 3.34 0.32
C GLU A 43 -7.48 4.02 0.05
N ALA A 44 -6.62 3.39 -0.76
CA ALA A 44 -5.36 3.95 -1.21
C ALA A 44 -5.57 5.23 -2.02
N ASP A 45 -6.50 5.25 -2.98
CA ASP A 45 -6.83 6.44 -3.77
C ASP A 45 -7.24 7.62 -2.87
N ALA A 46 -8.11 7.36 -1.89
CA ALA A 46 -8.55 8.38 -0.94
C ALA A 46 -7.39 8.89 -0.07
N ALA A 47 -6.55 7.98 0.44
CA ALA A 47 -5.40 8.34 1.27
C ALA A 47 -4.37 9.16 0.49
N ILE A 48 -4.08 8.78 -0.76
CA ILE A 48 -3.15 9.49 -1.65
C ILE A 48 -3.71 10.88 -1.99
N ALA A 49 -5.01 11.01 -2.27
CA ALA A 49 -5.65 12.29 -2.52
C ALA A 49 -5.58 13.22 -1.30
N ALA A 50 -5.83 12.69 -0.10
CA ALA A 50 -5.73 13.43 1.17
C ALA A 50 -4.29 13.92 1.43
N TYR A 51 -3.31 13.03 1.29
CA TYR A 51 -1.90 13.38 1.39
C TYR A 51 -1.52 14.49 0.39
N ALA A 52 -1.95 14.35 -0.86
CA ALA A 52 -1.64 15.33 -1.90
C ALA A 52 -2.34 16.69 -1.64
N ALA A 53 -3.49 16.71 -0.97
CA ALA A 53 -4.12 17.95 -0.51
C ALA A 53 -3.30 18.58 0.63
N ASP A 54 -2.90 17.80 1.62
CA ASP A 54 -2.10 18.28 2.75
C ASP A 54 -0.77 18.88 2.32
N VAL A 55 -0.10 18.29 1.32
CA VAL A 55 1.13 18.86 0.75
C VAL A 55 0.85 20.16 0.01
N ARG A 56 -0.19 20.23 -0.82
CA ARG A 56 -0.54 21.45 -1.58
C ARG A 56 -0.95 22.61 -0.68
N GLU A 57 -1.59 22.30 0.44
CA GLU A 57 -2.04 23.28 1.43
C GLU A 57 -0.97 23.60 2.49
N GLY A 58 0.19 22.93 2.44
CA GLY A 58 1.27 23.11 3.42
C GLY A 58 0.94 22.61 4.82
N ARG A 59 -0.07 21.74 4.98
CA ARG A 59 -0.38 21.05 6.24
C ARG A 59 0.62 19.94 6.55
N PHE A 60 1.14 19.28 5.51
CA PHE A 60 2.18 18.27 5.63
C PHE A 60 3.49 18.71 4.94
N PRO A 61 4.67 18.48 5.57
CA PRO A 61 4.86 17.95 6.92
C PRO A 61 4.50 18.98 8.01
N ALA A 62 3.84 18.53 9.07
CA ALA A 62 3.69 19.32 10.30
C ALA A 62 4.95 19.21 11.19
N ALA A 63 5.07 20.05 12.22
CA ALA A 63 6.23 20.09 13.11
C ALA A 63 6.59 18.72 13.73
N GLU A 64 5.59 17.89 14.05
CA GLU A 64 5.77 16.53 14.59
C GLU A 64 6.40 15.54 13.59
N HIS A 65 6.33 15.84 12.29
CA HIS A 65 6.92 15.02 11.22
C HIS A 65 8.36 15.44 10.89
N LEU A 66 8.84 16.54 11.48
CA LEU A 66 10.19 17.05 11.26
C LEU A 66 11.14 16.50 12.33
N TYR A 67 12.33 16.06 11.92
CA TYR A 67 13.42 15.83 12.87
C TYR A 67 13.87 17.18 13.45
N ALA A 68 14.09 17.23 14.76
CA ALA A 68 14.81 18.35 15.36
C ALA A 68 16.28 18.23 14.96
N ASP A 69 16.86 19.29 14.38
CA ASP A 69 18.32 19.38 14.26
C ASP A 69 18.90 19.26 15.69
N PRO A 70 19.84 18.34 15.95
CA PRO A 70 20.55 18.38 17.22
C PRO A 70 21.25 19.75 17.32
N PRO A 71 21.21 20.42 18.48
CA PRO A 71 21.86 21.71 18.64
C PRO A 71 23.32 21.60 18.21
N LYS A 72 23.77 22.49 17.32
CA LYS A 72 25.19 22.57 16.98
C LYS A 72 25.95 22.90 18.27
N ALA A 73 26.98 22.10 18.58
CA ALA A 73 27.87 22.38 19.70
C ALA A 73 28.57 23.73 19.44
N GLY A 74 28.03 24.81 20.01
CA GLY A 74 28.53 26.17 19.82
C GLY A 74 27.53 27.29 20.11
N ASP A 75 26.22 27.04 20.04
CA ASP A 75 25.20 28.10 20.16
C ASP A 75 24.70 28.35 21.61
N VAL A 76 25.51 27.99 22.62
CA VAL A 76 25.30 28.47 23.99
C VAL A 76 26.22 29.66 24.25
N ALA A 77 25.68 30.85 24.05
CA ALA A 77 26.19 32.10 24.60
C ALA A 77 25.17 32.65 25.61
#